data_AF-K1TVL0-F1
#
_entry.id   AF-K1TVL0-F1
#
_cell.length_a   1.000
_cell.length_b   1.000
_cell.length_c   1.000
_cell.angle_alpha   90.00
_cell.angle_beta   90.00
_cell.angle_gamma   90.00
#
_symmetry.space_group_name_H-M   'P 1'
#
loop_
_entity.id
_entity.type
_entity.pdbx_description
1 polymer ?
#
loop_
_entity_poly.entity_id
_entity_poly.type
_entity_poly.pdbx_seq_one_letter_code
_entity_poly.pdbx_strand_id
1 'polypeptide(L)'
;MSLKHREALKEGYEVGASAPVEEMRSVDGTVKYLFRTPAHNFIEAVYIPDEDRATLCVSSQVGCKMNCKFCMTGKQGFTANLSAHQILNQIYSIPEREKLTNLVFMGMGEPFDNLDEVLKVLEILTSEYGYGWSPKRITVSSVGLKKGLERFLNESDCHLAISMHTPIPSQRRDLMPAEKAFSITEIIDILHNYDFSKQRRLSFEYIVFKGVNDSLIYAKEIVKLLRGIECRVNLIRFHAIPNV
;
A
#
# COMPACT_ATOMS: atom_id res chain seq x y z
N MET A 1 24.85 15.18 20.60
CA MET A 1 25.70 13.97 20.51
C MET A 1 27.18 14.37 20.53
N SER A 2 28.03 13.66 21.28
CA SER A 2 29.47 13.98 21.38
C SER A 2 30.23 13.70 20.08
N LEU A 3 31.45 14.23 19.93
CA LEU A 3 32.32 13.95 18.79
C LEU A 3 32.67 12.46 18.68
N LYS A 4 33.08 11.85 19.80
CA LYS A 4 33.36 10.41 19.92
C LYS A 4 32.21 9.53 19.42
N HIS A 5 30.96 9.84 19.81
CA HIS A 5 29.80 9.07 19.35
C HIS A 5 29.48 9.30 17.87
N ARG A 6 29.68 10.52 17.35
CA ARG A 6 29.53 10.79 15.91
C ARG A 6 30.55 10.01 15.07
N GLU A 7 31.79 9.91 15.53
CA GLU A 7 32.84 9.17 14.83
C GLU A 7 32.55 7.67 14.85
N ALA A 8 32.22 7.11 16.00
CA ALA A 8 31.83 5.70 16.11
C ALA A 8 30.65 5.33 15.21
N LEU A 9 29.64 6.22 15.08
CA LEU A 9 28.52 5.98 14.18
C LEU A 9 28.92 6.04 12.70
N LYS A 10 29.83 6.94 12.32
CA LYS A 10 30.29 7.06 10.92
C LYS A 10 31.05 5.83 10.42
N GLU A 11 31.63 5.03 11.32
CA GLU A 11 32.37 3.82 10.94
C GLU A 11 31.45 2.69 10.44
N GLY A 12 30.19 2.63 10.93
CA GLY A 12 29.26 1.53 10.64
C GLY A 12 27.91 1.94 10.07
N TYR A 13 27.59 3.23 10.03
CA TYR A 13 26.28 3.73 9.63
C TYR A 13 26.40 4.91 8.67
N GLU A 14 25.53 4.91 7.67
CA GLU A 14 25.31 6.04 6.79
C GLU A 14 23.96 6.68 7.09
N VAL A 15 23.93 8.00 7.21
CA VAL A 15 22.68 8.77 7.25
C VAL A 15 22.33 9.11 5.81
N GLY A 16 21.57 8.22 5.17
CA GLY A 16 21.16 8.39 3.78
C GLY A 16 19.77 9.00 3.66
N ALA A 17 19.63 10.00 2.81
CA ALA A 17 18.36 10.37 2.21
C ALA A 17 18.64 10.72 0.75
N SER A 18 18.00 10.00 -0.17
CA SER A 18 18.16 10.19 -1.60
C SER A 18 16.94 10.93 -2.13
N ALA A 19 17.16 12.13 -2.65
CA ALA A 19 16.15 12.92 -3.34
C ALA A 19 15.56 12.13 -4.53
N PRO A 20 14.29 12.40 -4.92
CA PRO A 20 13.75 11.88 -6.16
C PRO A 20 14.61 12.34 -7.35
N VAL A 21 14.78 11.47 -8.34
CA VAL A 21 15.50 11.78 -9.58
C VAL A 21 14.63 12.55 -10.58
N GLU A 22 13.30 12.46 -10.42
CA GLU A 22 12.32 13.16 -11.25
C GLU A 22 11.05 13.45 -10.43
N GLU A 23 10.38 14.55 -10.76
CA GLU A 23 9.05 14.87 -10.25
C GLU A 23 8.13 15.33 -11.39
N MET A 24 6.85 14.94 -11.32
CA MET A 24 5.80 15.36 -12.23
C MET A 24 4.64 15.93 -11.42
N ARG A 25 4.27 17.19 -11.69
CA ARG A 25 3.20 17.89 -10.98
C ARG A 25 1.95 18.01 -11.85
N SER A 26 0.82 17.59 -11.30
CA SER A 26 -0.51 17.74 -11.90
C SER A 26 -1.12 19.09 -11.54
N VAL A 27 -2.12 19.52 -12.32
CA VAL A 27 -2.88 20.76 -12.10
C VAL A 27 -3.69 20.76 -10.81
N ASP A 28 -4.05 19.57 -10.32
CA ASP A 28 -4.76 19.37 -9.05
C ASP A 28 -3.82 19.35 -7.83
N GLY A 29 -2.52 19.56 -8.04
CA GLY A 29 -1.50 19.54 -7.00
C GLY A 29 -0.94 18.15 -6.69
N THR A 30 -1.44 17.08 -7.30
CA THR A 30 -0.85 15.74 -7.20
C THR A 30 0.59 15.78 -7.73
N VAL A 31 1.52 15.15 -7.00
CA VAL A 31 2.93 15.08 -7.40
C VAL A 31 3.36 13.62 -7.45
N LYS A 32 3.87 13.19 -8.60
CA LYS A 32 4.48 11.89 -8.78
C LYS A 32 6.00 12.02 -8.73
N TYR A 33 6.62 11.31 -7.80
CA TYR A 33 8.05 11.28 -7.58
C TYR A 33 8.66 9.97 -8.06
N LEU A 34 9.77 10.05 -8.77
CA LEU A 34 10.56 8.89 -9.21
C LEU A 34 11.82 8.79 -8.34
N PHE A 35 12.03 7.65 -7.68
CA PHE A 35 13.23 7.37 -6.91
C PHE A 35 14.06 6.30 -7.59
N ARG A 36 15.39 6.47 -7.57
CA ARG A 36 16.34 5.46 -8.02
C ARG A 36 16.87 4.69 -6.81
N THR A 37 16.70 3.38 -6.83
CA THR A 37 17.25 2.47 -5.81
C THR A 37 18.78 2.31 -6.00
N PRO A 38 19.54 1.89 -4.97
CA PRO A 38 20.98 1.61 -5.11
C PRO A 38 21.31 0.58 -6.20
N ALA A 39 20.40 -0.37 -6.44
CA ALA A 39 20.50 -1.35 -7.52
C ALA A 39 20.08 -0.80 -8.90
N HIS A 40 19.98 0.53 -9.04
CA HIS A 40 19.61 1.25 -10.27
C HIS A 40 18.22 0.97 -10.85
N ASN A 41 17.33 0.33 -10.09
CA ASN A 41 15.91 0.23 -10.43
C ASN A 41 15.16 1.51 -10.02
N PHE A 42 13.97 1.71 -10.58
CA PHE A 42 13.11 2.85 -10.26
C PHE A 42 11.85 2.43 -9.50
N ILE A 43 11.45 3.27 -8.55
CA ILE A 43 10.18 3.16 -7.84
C ILE A 43 9.47 4.52 -7.83
N GLU A 44 8.15 4.48 -7.66
CA GLU A 44 7.31 5.67 -7.68
C GLU A 44 6.69 5.90 -6.30
N ALA A 45 6.57 7.17 -5.91
CA ALA A 45 5.72 7.61 -4.82
C ALA A 45 4.81 8.73 -5.31
N VAL A 46 3.57 8.80 -4.82
CA VAL A 46 2.60 9.79 -5.27
C VAL A 46 2.04 10.56 -4.08
N TYR A 47 2.31 11.86 -4.05
CA TYR A 47 1.71 12.80 -3.12
C TYR A 47 0.38 13.29 -3.68
N ILE A 48 -0.68 13.22 -2.87
CA ILE A 48 -2.05 13.58 -3.24
C ILE A 48 -2.56 14.57 -2.18
N PRO A 49 -2.64 15.88 -2.49
CA PRO A 49 -3.30 16.85 -1.63
C PRO A 49 -4.82 16.77 -1.81
N ASP A 50 -5.57 16.96 -0.73
CA ASP A 50 -7.03 16.99 -0.75
C ASP A 50 -7.53 17.81 0.44
N GLU A 51 -8.09 19.00 0.24
CA GLU A 51 -8.60 19.91 1.29
C GLU A 51 -7.82 19.88 2.64
N ASP A 52 -8.28 19.07 3.60
CA ASP A 52 -7.74 18.92 4.96
C ASP A 52 -6.69 17.78 5.12
N ARG A 53 -6.37 17.10 4.02
CA ARG A 53 -5.53 15.90 3.94
C ARG A 53 -4.39 16.05 2.94
N ALA A 54 -3.33 15.33 3.24
CA ALA A 54 -2.17 15.15 2.39
C ALA A 54 -1.75 13.68 2.50
N THR A 55 -2.02 12.92 1.44
CA THR A 55 -1.75 11.48 1.40
C THR A 55 -0.50 11.21 0.58
N LEU A 56 0.41 10.41 1.11
CA LEU A 56 1.51 9.84 0.34
C LEU A 56 1.26 8.37 0.06
N CYS A 57 1.27 8.02 -1.22
CA CYS A 57 1.25 6.65 -1.70
C CYS A 57 2.69 6.16 -1.89
N VAL A 58 3.08 5.11 -1.16
CA VAL A 58 4.44 4.56 -1.18
C VAL A 58 4.49 3.16 -1.78
N SER A 59 5.62 2.86 -2.42
CA SER A 59 5.99 1.55 -2.93
C SER A 59 6.65 0.69 -1.85
N SER A 60 6.40 -0.62 -1.90
CA SER A 60 7.03 -1.64 -1.03
C SER A 60 7.99 -2.55 -1.79
N GLN A 61 7.93 -2.58 -3.13
CA GLN A 61 8.77 -3.42 -3.98
C GLN A 61 9.14 -2.68 -5.28
N VAL A 62 10.19 -3.16 -5.95
CA VAL A 62 10.44 -2.88 -7.36
C VAL A 62 9.68 -3.90 -8.19
N GLY A 63 8.62 -3.46 -8.86
CA GLY A 63 7.72 -4.35 -9.58
C GLY A 63 6.79 -5.14 -8.64
N CYS A 64 6.06 -6.12 -9.18
CA CYS A 64 5.11 -6.93 -8.38
C CYS A 64 4.86 -8.32 -9.01
N LYS A 65 4.82 -9.37 -8.17
CA LYS A 65 4.56 -10.76 -8.60
C LYS A 65 3.08 -11.06 -8.89
N MET A 66 2.17 -10.21 -8.41
CA MET A 66 0.73 -10.51 -8.41
C MET A 66 0.09 -10.50 -9.80
N ASN A 67 0.75 -9.89 -10.80
CA ASN A 67 0.34 -9.88 -12.20
C ASN A 67 -1.16 -9.55 -12.41
N CYS A 68 -1.68 -8.58 -11.65
CA CYS A 68 -3.04 -8.09 -11.81
C CYS A 68 -3.18 -7.42 -13.17
N LYS A 69 -4.17 -7.81 -13.98
CA LYS A 69 -4.26 -7.42 -15.40
C LYS A 69 -4.43 -5.91 -15.63
N PHE A 70 -5.00 -5.21 -14.65
CA PHE A 70 -5.24 -3.77 -14.69
C PHE A 70 -4.05 -2.94 -14.13
N CYS A 71 -2.98 -3.59 -13.64
CA CYS A 71 -1.88 -2.94 -12.96
C CYS A 71 -0.61 -2.93 -13.83
N MET A 72 -0.08 -1.74 -14.12
CA MET A 72 1.17 -1.60 -14.89
C MET A 72 2.36 -2.27 -14.20
N THR A 73 2.46 -2.12 -12.89
CA THR A 73 3.52 -2.74 -12.06
C THR A 73 3.49 -4.27 -12.14
N GLY A 74 2.30 -4.87 -12.26
CA GLY A 74 2.16 -6.32 -12.46
C GLY A 74 2.76 -6.77 -13.80
N LYS A 75 2.59 -5.97 -14.87
CA LYS A 75 3.16 -6.27 -16.19
C LYS A 75 4.69 -6.13 -16.25
N GLN A 76 5.27 -5.27 -15.44
CA GLN A 76 6.74 -5.13 -15.32
C GLN A 76 7.40 -6.36 -14.70
N GLY A 77 6.64 -7.22 -14.03
CA GLY A 77 7.16 -8.33 -13.25
C GLY A 77 7.76 -7.87 -11.92
N PHE A 78 8.34 -8.80 -11.17
CA PHE A 78 8.98 -8.52 -9.89
C PHE A 78 10.50 -8.51 -10.05
N THR A 79 11.15 -7.55 -9.39
CA THR A 79 12.60 -7.47 -9.35
C THR A 79 13.14 -7.67 -7.94
N ALA A 80 12.69 -6.86 -6.97
CA ALA A 80 13.24 -6.89 -5.61
C ALA A 80 12.28 -6.32 -4.57
N ASN A 81 12.43 -6.77 -3.33
CA ASN A 81 11.82 -6.14 -2.17
C ASN A 81 12.59 -4.86 -1.80
N LEU A 82 11.87 -3.83 -1.32
CA LEU A 82 12.51 -2.65 -0.76
C LEU A 82 12.86 -2.87 0.71
N SER A 83 14.01 -2.36 1.16
CA SER A 83 14.30 -2.27 2.59
C SER A 83 13.46 -1.17 3.25
N ALA A 84 13.31 -1.25 4.57
CA ALA A 84 12.60 -0.25 5.37
C ALA A 84 13.18 1.16 5.14
N HIS A 85 14.50 1.27 4.99
CA HIS A 85 15.17 2.52 4.63
C HIS A 85 14.70 3.07 3.28
N GLN A 86 14.60 2.23 2.24
CA GLN A 86 14.15 2.65 0.91
C GLN A 86 12.67 3.06 0.91
N ILE A 87 11.84 2.42 1.74
CA ILE A 87 10.45 2.81 1.93
C ILE A 87 10.36 4.16 2.66
N LEU A 88 11.09 4.32 3.78
CA LEU A 88 11.13 5.57 4.54
C LEU A 88 11.69 6.74 3.72
N ASN A 89 12.64 6.48 2.82
CA ASN A 89 13.20 7.50 1.93
C ASN A 89 12.13 8.17 1.06
N GLN A 90 11.09 7.43 0.63
CA GLN A 90 9.98 8.00 -0.13
C GLN A 90 9.18 9.04 0.66
N ILE A 91 9.20 8.94 2.00
CA ILE A 91 8.51 9.85 2.93
C ILE A 91 9.41 11.02 3.30
N TYR A 92 10.65 10.72 3.68
CA TYR A 92 11.56 11.71 4.25
C TYR A 92 12.12 12.69 3.19
N SER A 93 12.24 12.25 1.94
CA SER A 93 12.95 12.96 0.89
C SER A 93 12.06 13.78 -0.05
N ILE A 94 10.79 14.00 0.32
CA ILE A 94 9.87 14.88 -0.42
C ILE A 94 9.66 16.21 0.32
N PRO A 95 9.44 17.33 -0.38
CA PRO A 95 9.25 18.64 0.23
C PRO A 95 7.95 18.73 1.06
N GLU A 96 6.94 17.92 0.73
CA GLU A 96 5.65 17.93 1.44
C GLU A 96 5.64 17.08 2.72
N ARG A 97 6.76 16.49 3.14
CA ARG A 97 6.83 15.52 4.26
C ARG A 97 6.16 16.00 5.56
N GLU A 98 6.33 17.29 5.90
CA GLU A 98 5.79 17.88 7.14
C GLU A 98 4.29 18.14 7.06
N LYS A 99 3.71 18.15 5.86
CA LYS A 99 2.28 18.35 5.62
C LYS A 99 1.50 17.04 5.60
N LEU A 100 2.19 15.91 5.43
CA LEU A 100 1.54 14.61 5.29
C LEU A 100 0.62 14.37 6.47
N THR A 101 -0.62 13.97 6.18
CA THR A 101 -1.64 13.54 7.14
C THR A 101 -1.88 12.03 7.04
N ASN A 102 -1.61 11.42 5.89
CA ASN A 102 -1.89 10.02 5.62
C ASN A 102 -0.78 9.35 4.82
N LEU A 103 -0.60 8.05 5.04
CA LEU A 103 0.30 7.20 4.27
C LEU A 103 -0.48 5.96 3.81
N VAL A 104 -0.32 5.59 2.54
CA VAL A 104 -0.94 4.38 1.98
C VAL A 104 0.09 3.53 1.25
N PHE A 105 0.13 2.24 1.54
CA PHE A 105 0.92 1.26 0.79
C PHE A 105 0.11 0.76 -0.41
N MET A 106 -0.05 1.64 -1.41
CA MET A 106 -0.78 1.38 -2.65
C MET A 106 0.06 1.73 -3.89
N GLY A 107 1.37 1.89 -3.71
CA GLY A 107 2.32 2.13 -4.79
C GLY A 107 2.71 0.83 -5.49
N MET A 108 3.99 0.70 -5.84
CA MET A 108 4.52 -0.51 -6.47
C MET A 108 4.73 -1.62 -5.44
N GLY A 109 4.21 -2.82 -5.74
CA GLY A 109 4.44 -4.04 -4.96
C GLY A 109 3.22 -4.58 -4.23
N GLU A 110 3.36 -5.79 -3.69
CA GLU A 110 2.45 -6.39 -2.71
C GLU A 110 3.11 -6.29 -1.33
N PRO A 111 2.63 -5.40 -0.43
CA PRO A 111 3.22 -5.19 0.89
C PRO A 111 3.40 -6.48 1.71
N PHE A 112 2.49 -7.46 1.59
CA PHE A 112 2.61 -8.69 2.37
C PHE A 112 3.66 -9.68 1.85
N ASP A 113 4.13 -9.52 0.61
CA ASP A 113 5.33 -10.23 0.10
C ASP A 113 6.64 -9.60 0.63
N ASN A 114 6.55 -8.44 1.28
CA ASN A 114 7.66 -7.73 1.90
C ASN A 114 7.34 -7.33 3.36
N LEU A 115 6.58 -8.18 4.05
CA LEU A 115 5.94 -7.81 5.31
C LEU A 115 6.95 -7.43 6.40
N ASP A 116 8.10 -8.10 6.49
CA ASP A 116 9.07 -7.82 7.55
C ASP A 116 9.65 -6.40 7.45
N GLU A 117 9.94 -5.93 6.23
CA GLU A 117 10.40 -4.55 6.01
C GLU A 117 9.25 -3.55 6.19
N VAL A 118 8.03 -3.90 5.76
CA VAL A 118 6.85 -3.06 5.98
C VAL A 118 6.57 -2.89 7.48
N LEU A 119 6.59 -3.95 8.27
CA LEU A 119 6.35 -3.89 9.73
C LEU A 119 7.38 -3.01 10.44
N LYS A 120 8.67 -3.09 10.07
CA LYS A 120 9.71 -2.17 10.58
C LYS A 120 9.36 -0.71 10.29
N VAL A 121 8.86 -0.42 9.08
CA VAL A 121 8.43 0.94 8.71
C VAL A 121 7.24 1.38 9.55
N LEU A 122 6.23 0.52 9.72
CA LEU A 122 5.06 0.86 10.54
C LEU A 122 5.45 1.13 11.99
N GLU A 123 6.37 0.34 12.57
CA GLU A 123 6.92 0.58 13.89
C GLU A 123 7.60 1.95 13.98
N ILE A 124 8.51 2.27 13.04
CA ILE A 124 9.21 3.56 13.01
C ILE A 124 8.24 4.73 12.83
N LEU A 125 7.19 4.57 12.01
CA LEU A 125 6.23 5.64 11.79
C LEU A 125 5.32 5.89 13.00
N THR A 126 5.00 4.84 13.77
CA THR A 126 4.03 4.91 14.87
C THR A 126 4.66 5.11 16.25
N SER A 127 5.95 4.77 16.39
CA SER A 127 6.68 4.89 17.65
C SER A 127 7.03 6.33 18.01
N GLU A 128 7.09 6.62 19.31
CA GLU A 128 7.48 7.94 19.85
C GLU A 128 8.92 8.33 19.49
N TYR A 129 9.80 7.33 19.28
CA TYR A 129 11.19 7.57 18.86
C TYR A 129 11.32 7.93 17.37
N GLY A 130 10.28 7.67 16.58
CA GLY A 130 10.23 7.95 15.15
C GLY A 130 9.29 9.11 14.84
N TYR A 131 8.25 8.87 14.04
CA TYR A 131 7.31 9.93 13.64
C TYR A 131 6.18 10.16 14.65
N GLY A 132 5.93 9.23 15.59
CA GLY A 132 4.84 9.32 16.56
C GLY A 132 3.45 9.43 15.91
N TRP A 133 3.27 8.95 14.68
CA TRP A 133 1.99 9.05 13.99
C TRP A 133 0.98 8.06 14.57
N SER A 134 -0.28 8.50 14.68
CA SER A 134 -1.36 7.57 14.97
C SER A 134 -1.43 6.48 13.88
N PRO A 135 -1.52 5.18 14.25
CA PRO A 135 -1.68 4.08 13.28
C PRO A 135 -2.86 4.26 12.31
N LYS A 136 -3.86 5.05 12.71
CA LYS A 136 -5.03 5.42 11.86
C LYS A 136 -4.67 6.23 10.62
N ARG A 137 -3.50 6.85 10.61
CA ARG A 137 -3.00 7.64 9.48
C ARG A 137 -2.44 6.75 8.38
N ILE A 138 -2.16 5.49 8.69
CA ILE A 138 -1.44 4.57 7.80
C ILE A 138 -2.39 3.45 7.37
N THR A 139 -2.48 3.21 6.06
CA THR A 139 -3.27 2.09 5.50
C THR A 139 -2.36 1.18 4.69
N VAL A 140 -2.36 -0.12 5.01
CA VAL A 140 -1.63 -1.13 4.25
C VAL A 140 -2.62 -1.89 3.38
N SER A 141 -2.40 -1.86 2.06
CA SER A 141 -3.22 -2.59 1.09
C SER A 141 -2.61 -3.95 0.78
N SER A 142 -3.43 -4.95 0.53
CA SER A 142 -2.97 -6.27 0.07
C SER A 142 -3.98 -6.93 -0.86
N VAL A 143 -3.51 -7.77 -1.78
CA VAL A 143 -4.36 -8.71 -2.53
C VAL A 143 -4.81 -9.91 -1.68
N GLY A 144 -4.34 -10.01 -0.44
CA GLY A 144 -4.85 -10.94 0.57
C GLY A 144 -4.01 -12.20 0.78
N LEU A 145 -2.69 -12.06 0.88
CA LEU A 145 -1.79 -13.19 1.20
C LEU A 145 -2.09 -13.70 2.61
N LYS A 146 -2.74 -14.85 2.74
CA LYS A 146 -3.26 -15.39 4.02
C LYS A 146 -2.29 -15.28 5.20
N LYS A 147 -1.07 -15.83 5.06
CA LYS A 147 -0.07 -15.80 6.14
C LYS A 147 0.36 -14.38 6.50
N GLY A 148 0.53 -13.52 5.50
CA GLY A 148 0.88 -12.12 5.71
C GLY A 148 -0.25 -11.33 6.35
N LEU A 149 -1.50 -11.63 5.99
CA LEU A 149 -2.70 -11.05 6.58
C LEU A 149 -2.81 -11.38 8.07
N GLU A 150 -2.73 -12.66 8.43
CA GLU A 150 -2.77 -13.08 9.84
C GLU A 150 -1.66 -12.43 10.67
N ARG A 151 -0.44 -12.38 10.14
CA ARG A 151 0.69 -11.67 10.79
C ARG A 151 0.40 -10.18 10.95
N PHE A 152 -0.04 -9.49 9.91
CA PHE A 152 -0.35 -8.05 9.96
C PHE A 152 -1.51 -7.72 10.93
N LEU A 153 -2.50 -8.61 11.02
CA LEU A 153 -3.60 -8.50 11.99
C LEU A 153 -3.11 -8.60 13.45
N ASN A 154 -2.05 -9.37 13.70
CA ASN A 154 -1.47 -9.58 15.02
C ASN A 154 -0.36 -8.58 15.41
N GLU A 155 0.44 -8.14 14.44
CA GLU A 155 1.69 -7.39 14.67
C GLU A 155 1.57 -5.87 14.45
N SER A 156 0.43 -5.38 13.96
CA SER A 156 0.21 -3.95 13.73
C SER A 156 -1.12 -3.49 14.32
N ASP A 157 -1.38 -2.18 14.33
CA ASP A 157 -2.71 -1.58 14.55
C ASP A 157 -3.12 -0.66 13.38
N CYS A 158 -2.31 -0.59 12.32
CA CYS A 158 -2.58 0.24 11.14
C CYS A 158 -3.83 -0.23 10.39
N HIS A 159 -4.43 0.66 9.61
CA HIS A 159 -5.61 0.33 8.80
C HIS A 159 -5.28 -0.70 7.72
N LEU A 160 -6.26 -1.55 7.42
CA LEU A 160 -6.16 -2.60 6.40
C LEU A 160 -7.05 -2.27 5.22
N ALA A 161 -6.50 -2.37 4.01
CA ALA A 161 -7.25 -2.37 2.76
C ALA A 161 -7.05 -3.69 2.02
N ILE A 162 -8.14 -4.27 1.49
CA ILE A 162 -8.10 -5.49 0.68
C ILE A 162 -8.48 -5.16 -0.76
N SER A 163 -7.58 -5.46 -1.70
CA SER A 163 -7.84 -5.34 -3.13
C SER A 163 -8.80 -6.44 -3.60
N MET A 164 -10.08 -6.10 -3.72
CA MET A 164 -11.16 -7.03 -4.09
C MET A 164 -11.49 -6.93 -5.58
N HIS A 165 -11.85 -5.74 -6.05
CA HIS A 165 -12.20 -5.37 -7.43
C HIS A 165 -13.34 -6.15 -8.13
N THR A 166 -13.76 -7.30 -7.63
CA THR A 166 -15.02 -7.96 -8.00
C THR A 166 -15.44 -8.88 -6.86
N PRO A 167 -16.75 -8.97 -6.52
CA PRO A 167 -17.23 -9.89 -5.49
C PRO A 167 -17.35 -11.33 -6.00
N ILE A 168 -17.11 -11.59 -7.29
CA ILE A 168 -17.30 -12.89 -7.90
C ILE A 168 -15.93 -13.58 -8.07
N PRO A 169 -15.66 -14.71 -7.37
CA PRO A 169 -14.37 -15.40 -7.39
C PRO A 169 -13.83 -15.73 -8.79
N SER A 170 -14.70 -16.19 -9.71
CA SER A 170 -14.28 -16.51 -11.08
C SER A 170 -13.76 -15.28 -11.82
N GLN A 171 -14.46 -14.16 -11.71
CA GLN A 171 -14.03 -12.89 -12.31
C GLN A 171 -12.79 -12.34 -11.60
N ARG A 172 -12.70 -12.52 -10.27
CA ARG A 172 -11.52 -12.08 -9.52
C ARG A 172 -10.29 -12.83 -9.99
N ARG A 173 -10.42 -14.13 -10.26
CA ARG A 173 -9.35 -14.96 -10.83
C ARG A 173 -8.90 -14.48 -12.21
N ASP A 174 -9.83 -14.01 -13.02
CA ASP A 174 -9.52 -13.48 -14.33
C ASP A 174 -8.79 -12.14 -14.25
N LEU A 175 -9.12 -11.27 -13.30
CA LEU A 175 -8.48 -9.97 -13.11
C LEU A 175 -7.18 -10.04 -12.28
N MET A 176 -7.17 -10.89 -11.27
CA MET A 176 -6.17 -11.02 -10.23
C MET A 176 -5.80 -12.50 -10.06
N PRO A 177 -4.72 -12.98 -10.70
CA PRO A 177 -4.29 -14.38 -10.62
C PRO A 177 -4.09 -14.90 -9.19
N ALA A 178 -3.81 -14.00 -8.24
CA ALA A 178 -3.70 -14.29 -6.81
C ALA A 178 -4.91 -15.03 -6.23
N GLU A 179 -6.11 -14.85 -6.78
CA GLU A 179 -7.34 -15.57 -6.37
C GLU A 179 -7.19 -17.10 -6.39
N LYS A 180 -6.30 -17.65 -7.23
CA LYS A 180 -6.06 -19.10 -7.29
C LYS A 180 -5.41 -19.64 -6.02
N ALA A 181 -4.56 -18.83 -5.38
CA ALA A 181 -3.83 -19.20 -4.18
C ALA A 181 -4.48 -18.62 -2.92
N PHE A 182 -5.20 -17.50 -3.05
CA PHE A 182 -5.78 -16.73 -1.97
C PHE A 182 -7.17 -16.24 -2.39
N SER A 183 -8.19 -17.06 -2.12
CA SER A 183 -9.57 -16.75 -2.48
C SER A 183 -10.08 -15.56 -1.66
N ILE A 184 -10.84 -14.67 -2.30
CA ILE A 184 -11.53 -13.59 -1.58
C ILE A 184 -12.44 -14.11 -0.47
N THR A 185 -13.04 -15.30 -0.64
CA THR A 185 -13.89 -15.90 0.39
C THR A 185 -13.07 -16.32 1.62
N GLU A 186 -11.89 -16.91 1.42
CA GLU A 186 -11.00 -17.31 2.52
C GLU A 186 -10.45 -16.09 3.26
N ILE A 187 -10.13 -15.02 2.52
CA ILE A 187 -9.69 -13.75 3.10
C ILE A 187 -10.82 -13.18 3.98
N ILE A 188 -12.05 -13.20 3.50
CA ILE A 188 -13.22 -12.73 4.25
C ILE A 188 -13.47 -13.59 5.47
N ASP A 189 -13.31 -14.91 5.39
CA ASP A 189 -13.46 -15.80 6.55
C ASP A 189 -12.44 -15.46 7.66
N ILE A 190 -11.19 -15.12 7.29
CA ILE A 190 -10.18 -14.66 8.26
C ILE A 190 -10.62 -13.34 8.90
N LEU A 191 -11.09 -12.38 8.09
CA LEU A 191 -11.49 -11.06 8.56
C LEU A 191 -12.75 -11.12 9.41
N HIS A 192 -13.70 -12.00 9.10
CA HIS A 192 -14.90 -12.21 9.91
C HIS A 192 -14.58 -12.71 11.33
N ASN A 193 -13.49 -13.46 11.47
CA ASN A 193 -13.03 -13.97 12.76
C ASN A 193 -12.10 -13.00 13.51
N TYR A 194 -11.79 -11.83 12.93
CA TYR A 194 -10.98 -10.81 13.56
C TYR A 194 -11.85 -9.73 14.21
N ASP A 195 -11.50 -9.37 15.45
CA ASP A 195 -12.20 -8.32 16.18
C ASP A 195 -11.73 -6.93 15.74
N PHE A 196 -12.56 -6.26 14.92
CA PHE A 196 -12.36 -4.89 14.48
C PHE A 196 -12.91 -3.84 15.45
N SER A 197 -13.40 -4.21 16.64
CA SER A 197 -13.89 -3.25 17.64
C SER A 197 -12.82 -2.28 18.15
N LYS A 198 -11.54 -2.63 17.95
CA LYS A 198 -10.42 -1.69 18.10
C LYS A 198 -10.53 -0.53 17.13
N GLN A 199 -9.64 0.45 17.27
CA GLN A 199 -9.66 1.65 16.43
C GLN A 199 -9.16 1.43 14.98
N ARG A 200 -9.11 0.19 14.50
CA ARG A 200 -8.60 -0.19 13.18
C ARG A 200 -9.74 -0.23 12.16
N ARG A 201 -9.57 0.47 11.05
CA ARG A 201 -10.49 0.44 9.91
C ARG A 201 -10.12 -0.68 8.94
N LEU A 202 -11.13 -1.44 8.52
CA LEU A 202 -11.07 -2.35 7.36
C LEU A 202 -11.74 -1.69 6.15
N SER A 203 -11.08 -1.74 5.00
CA SER A 203 -11.62 -1.27 3.71
C SER A 203 -11.42 -2.32 2.61
N PHE A 204 -12.34 -2.35 1.64
CA PHE A 204 -12.22 -3.13 0.42
C PHE A 204 -12.12 -2.19 -0.77
N GLU A 205 -11.07 -2.35 -1.56
CA GLU A 205 -10.80 -1.52 -2.74
C GLU A 205 -11.48 -2.12 -3.97
N TYR A 206 -12.23 -1.30 -4.69
CA TYR A 206 -13.04 -1.73 -5.82
C TYR A 206 -12.85 -0.79 -7.02
N ILE A 207 -12.04 -1.21 -7.99
CA ILE A 207 -11.91 -0.46 -9.23
C ILE A 207 -13.16 -0.71 -10.08
N VAL A 208 -13.81 0.37 -10.49
CA VAL A 208 -15.00 0.34 -11.35
C VAL A 208 -14.57 0.35 -12.82
N PHE A 209 -14.72 -0.79 -13.48
CA PHE A 209 -14.48 -1.01 -14.89
C PHE A 209 -15.81 -0.97 -15.65
N LYS A 210 -15.95 0.03 -16.53
CA LYS A 210 -17.16 0.26 -17.32
C LYS A 210 -17.55 -0.98 -18.12
N GLY A 211 -18.78 -1.45 -17.95
CA GLY A 211 -19.33 -2.62 -18.65
C GLY A 211 -18.79 -3.98 -18.18
N VAL A 212 -17.94 -4.00 -17.15
CA VAL A 212 -17.38 -5.25 -16.60
C VAL A 212 -17.96 -5.51 -15.22
N ASN A 213 -17.85 -4.55 -14.30
CA ASN A 213 -18.19 -4.72 -12.89
C ASN A 213 -18.96 -3.53 -12.28
N ASP A 214 -19.58 -2.68 -13.12
CA ASP A 214 -20.18 -1.39 -12.77
C ASP A 214 -21.72 -1.42 -12.65
N SER A 215 -22.34 -2.59 -12.66
CA SER A 215 -23.80 -2.76 -12.54
C SER A 215 -24.28 -3.00 -11.11
N LEU A 216 -25.57 -2.77 -10.85
CA LEU A 216 -26.20 -3.00 -9.54
C LEU A 216 -26.12 -4.45 -9.06
N ILE A 217 -25.95 -5.42 -9.96
CA ILE A 217 -25.80 -6.83 -9.58
C ILE A 217 -24.54 -7.00 -8.74
N TYR A 218 -23.43 -6.35 -9.11
CA TYR A 218 -22.19 -6.40 -8.36
C TYR A 218 -22.30 -5.72 -7.00
N ALA A 219 -23.00 -4.58 -6.92
CA ALA A 219 -23.27 -3.95 -5.63
C ALA A 219 -24.00 -4.89 -4.65
N LYS A 220 -25.00 -5.64 -5.15
CA LYS A 220 -25.71 -6.65 -4.34
C LYS A 220 -24.80 -7.80 -3.92
N GLU A 221 -23.95 -8.30 -4.82
CA GLU A 221 -23.01 -9.37 -4.49
C GLU A 221 -21.93 -8.92 -3.51
N ILE A 222 -21.46 -7.65 -3.56
CA ILE A 222 -20.57 -7.09 -2.54
C ILE A 222 -21.24 -7.09 -1.16
N VAL A 223 -22.48 -6.60 -1.06
CA VAL A 223 -23.22 -6.57 0.21
C VAL A 223 -23.45 -7.98 0.76
N LYS A 224 -23.71 -8.94 -0.11
CA LYS A 224 -23.86 -10.35 0.28
C LYS A 224 -22.54 -10.95 0.76
N LEU A 225 -21.46 -10.70 0.04
CA LEU A 225 -20.12 -11.23 0.32
C LEU A 225 -19.55 -10.67 1.63
N LEU A 226 -19.78 -9.39 1.91
CA LEU A 226 -19.25 -8.69 3.09
C LEU A 226 -20.23 -8.66 4.28
N ARG A 227 -21.31 -9.45 4.22
CA ARG A 227 -22.32 -9.47 5.27
C ARG A 227 -21.70 -9.86 6.61
N GLY A 228 -21.97 -9.07 7.65
CA GLY A 228 -21.47 -9.32 9.01
C GLY A 228 -20.10 -8.72 9.31
N ILE A 229 -19.46 -8.06 8.33
CA ILE A 229 -18.16 -7.39 8.51
C ILE A 229 -18.37 -5.88 8.52
N GLU A 230 -17.95 -5.21 9.59
CA GLU A 230 -17.87 -3.76 9.62
C GLU A 230 -16.70 -3.28 8.76
N CYS A 231 -17.01 -2.72 7.59
CA CYS A 231 -16.00 -2.30 6.64
C CYS A 231 -16.48 -1.12 5.78
N ARG A 232 -15.54 -0.52 5.05
CA ARG A 232 -15.83 0.42 3.97
C ARG A 232 -15.54 -0.23 2.62
N VAL A 233 -16.26 0.20 1.59
CA VAL A 233 -15.95 -0.15 0.21
C VAL A 233 -15.58 1.14 -0.52
N ASN A 234 -14.34 1.22 -0.98
CA ASN A 234 -13.83 2.37 -1.72
C ASN A 234 -13.98 2.09 -3.22
N LEU A 235 -14.85 2.85 -3.87
CA LEU A 235 -15.06 2.77 -5.32
C LEU A 235 -14.03 3.66 -6.02
N ILE A 236 -13.12 3.04 -6.77
CA ILE A 236 -12.03 3.72 -7.46
C ILE A 236 -12.35 3.78 -8.95
N ARG A 237 -12.28 4.98 -9.53
CA ARG A 237 -12.41 5.14 -10.99
C ARG A 237 -11.17 4.57 -11.68
N PHE A 238 -11.36 3.69 -12.66
CA PHE A 238 -10.24 3.24 -13.49
C PHE A 238 -9.81 4.34 -14.46
N HIS A 239 -8.51 4.65 -14.44
CA HIS A 239 -7.87 5.46 -15.48
C HIS A 239 -7.14 4.50 -16.41
N ALA A 240 -7.53 4.49 -17.68
CA ALA A 240 -6.93 3.60 -18.67
C ALA A 240 -5.43 3.88 -18.80
N ILE A 241 -4.64 2.82 -18.70
CA ILE A 241 -3.20 2.89 -18.98
C ILE A 241 -3.07 2.82 -20.50
N PRO A 242 -2.41 3.78 -21.16
CA PRO A 242 -2.21 3.73 -22.61
C PRO A 242 -1.58 2.40 -23.03
N ASN A 243 -2.18 1.73 -24.02
CA ASN A 243 -1.73 0.45 -24.59
C ASN A 243 -1.75 -0.77 -23.65
N VAL A 244 -2.59 -0.77 -22.60
CA VAL A 244 -2.70 -1.85 -21.60
C VAL A 244 -4.14 -2.30 -21.42
#